data_AF-A0A146KFY4-F1
#
_entry.id   AF-A0A146KFY4-F1
#
_cell.length_a   1.000
_cell.length_b   1.000
_cell.length_c   1.000
_cell.angle_alpha   90.00
_cell.angle_beta   90.00
_cell.angle_gamma   90.00
#
_symmetry.space_group_name_H-M   'P 1'
#
loop_
_entity.id
_entity.type
_entity.pdbx_description
1 polymer ?
#
loop_
_entity_poly.entity_id
_entity_poly.type
_entity_poly.pdbx_seq_one_letter_code
_entity_poly.pdbx_strand_id
1 'polypeptide(L)'
;NDDSDDGPTNYTNSQQPNKKQQMDPKYTTALNQINEISQKIEKEFSIVKNNMGKLKQQNTEEAQKTQKLLQESTSKLFELVKNGQKQAGSLLNIINNLQTTMEIKETMRSQQSQLQKQFSTFQERCNKNQQTIKKIGDQVETQMKMSDDDQHHQFQLKLIEEDINQEMDDIKMITEEVQEVHQMMGIMAQEVHKGGETINNIQSAVDHADNDVQKGKENLVDTRKIQKSKNKWIFIGLGILLVVAAVVIVIFVVKKII
;
A
#
# COMPACT_ATOMS: atom_id res chain seq x y z
N ASN A 1 -48.53 4.11 -46.32
CA ASN A 1 -47.87 5.40 -46.52
C ASN A 1 -47.69 6.04 -45.16
N ASP A 2 -46.66 5.82 -44.36
CA ASP A 2 -45.47 4.96 -44.28
C ASP A 2 -44.99 5.32 -42.85
N ASP A 3 -45.01 4.42 -41.88
CA ASP A 3 -43.95 3.46 -41.52
C ASP A 3 -42.58 4.06 -41.17
N SER A 4 -42.10 3.59 -40.00
CA SER A 4 -40.71 3.47 -39.52
C SER A 4 -40.15 4.68 -38.77
N ASP A 5 -39.88 4.63 -37.46
CA ASP A 5 -39.00 3.69 -36.72
C ASP A 5 -37.57 3.74 -37.26
N ASP A 6 -36.73 4.56 -36.61
CA ASP A 6 -35.28 4.49 -36.75
C ASP A 6 -34.68 4.26 -35.36
N GLY A 7 -34.34 2.98 -35.13
CA GLY A 7 -33.44 2.54 -34.08
C GLY A 7 -32.00 3.03 -34.32
N PRO A 8 -31.06 2.65 -33.44
CA PRO A 8 -29.73 3.24 -33.42
C PRO A 8 -28.91 2.79 -34.63
N THR A 9 -28.51 3.76 -35.46
CA THR A 9 -27.58 3.52 -36.57
C THR A 9 -26.21 3.12 -36.04
N ASN A 10 -25.93 1.85 -36.26
CA ASN A 10 -24.64 1.17 -36.22
C ASN A 10 -23.54 2.01 -36.90
N TYR A 11 -22.48 2.38 -36.16
CA TYR A 11 -21.26 2.97 -36.73
C TYR A 11 -20.49 1.87 -37.47
N THR A 12 -20.96 1.55 -38.67
CA THR A 12 -20.25 0.69 -39.61
C THR A 12 -19.47 1.58 -40.56
N ASN A 13 -18.17 1.65 -40.31
CA ASN A 13 -17.09 1.80 -41.28
C ASN A 13 -17.56 2.05 -42.73
N SER A 14 -17.55 3.31 -43.16
CA SER A 14 -17.80 3.69 -44.56
C SER A 14 -16.62 4.53 -45.07
N GLN A 15 -15.68 3.83 -45.70
CA GLN A 15 -14.97 4.24 -46.91
C GLN A 15 -14.53 5.72 -47.03
N GLN A 16 -13.25 5.99 -46.74
CA GLN A 16 -12.47 6.91 -47.59
C GLN A 16 -11.67 6.07 -48.60
N PRO A 17 -12.02 6.10 -49.91
CA PRO A 17 -11.21 5.45 -50.93
C PRO A 17 -9.95 6.30 -51.25
N ASN A 18 -8.79 5.65 -51.33
CA ASN A 18 -7.61 6.06 -52.10
C ASN A 18 -6.70 7.26 -51.68
N LYS A 19 -6.63 7.71 -50.42
CA LYS A 19 -5.61 8.72 -50.04
C LYS A 19 -4.17 8.19 -49.89
N LYS A 20 -3.97 6.91 -49.56
CA LYS A 20 -2.63 6.32 -49.34
C LYS A 20 -1.87 5.91 -50.62
N GLN A 21 -2.52 5.91 -51.78
CA GLN A 21 -1.92 5.42 -53.05
C GLN A 21 -1.23 6.51 -53.88
N GLN A 22 -1.26 7.78 -53.45
CA GLN A 22 -0.56 8.91 -54.09
C GLN A 22 0.37 9.68 -53.14
N MET A 23 0.66 9.13 -51.96
CA MET A 23 1.66 9.70 -51.05
C MET A 23 3.04 9.16 -51.41
N ASP A 24 4.04 10.05 -51.40
CA ASP A 24 5.44 9.66 -51.53
C ASP A 24 5.75 8.52 -50.52
N PRO A 25 6.48 7.47 -50.93
CA PRO A 25 6.85 6.34 -50.05
C PRO A 25 7.50 6.79 -48.74
N LYS A 26 8.16 7.95 -48.73
CA LYS A 26 8.75 8.56 -47.55
C LYS A 26 7.72 9.02 -46.51
N TYR A 27 6.57 9.54 -46.92
CA TYR A 27 5.48 9.95 -46.02
C TYR A 27 4.74 8.75 -45.45
N THR A 28 4.51 7.74 -46.27
CA THR A 28 3.96 6.47 -45.83
C THR A 28 4.88 5.83 -44.77
N THR A 29 6.20 5.96 -44.92
CA THR A 29 7.19 5.49 -43.94
C THR A 29 7.09 6.25 -42.62
N ALA A 30 7.00 7.58 -42.65
CA ALA A 30 6.86 8.41 -41.45
C ALA A 30 5.57 8.09 -40.68
N LEU A 31 4.43 8.00 -41.37
CA LEU A 31 3.15 7.66 -40.76
C LEU A 31 3.15 6.24 -40.15
N ASN A 32 3.77 5.27 -40.83
CA ASN A 32 3.91 3.92 -40.29
C ASN A 32 4.75 3.92 -39.00
N GLN A 33 5.86 4.67 -38.95
CA GLN A 33 6.69 4.78 -37.75
C GLN A 33 5.93 5.42 -36.58
N ILE A 34 5.16 6.48 -36.84
CA ILE A 34 4.37 7.16 -35.81
C ILE A 34 3.27 6.22 -35.30
N ASN A 35 2.53 5.58 -36.19
CA ASN A 35 1.50 4.61 -35.82
C ASN A 35 2.08 3.42 -35.01
N GLU A 36 3.27 2.92 -35.36
CA GLU A 36 3.96 1.90 -34.54
C GLU A 36 4.31 2.41 -33.13
N ILE A 37 4.76 3.66 -33.01
CA ILE A 37 5.04 4.31 -31.73
C ILE A 37 3.76 4.42 -30.89
N SER A 38 2.67 4.91 -31.48
CA SER A 38 1.39 5.09 -30.79
C SER A 38 0.80 3.77 -30.32
N GLN A 39 0.75 2.75 -31.18
CA GLN A 39 0.28 1.40 -30.79
C GLN A 39 1.10 0.82 -29.63
N LYS A 40 2.42 1.07 -29.61
CA LYS A 40 3.28 0.63 -28.53
C LYS A 40 2.96 1.36 -27.22
N ILE A 41 2.76 2.68 -27.27
CA ILE A 41 2.37 3.48 -26.11
C ILE A 41 1.03 3.01 -25.55
N GLU A 42 0.02 2.81 -26.40
CA GLU A 42 -1.31 2.33 -25.99
C GLU A 42 -1.23 0.96 -25.31
N LYS A 43 -0.45 0.04 -25.89
CA LYS A 43 -0.25 -1.30 -25.31
C LYS A 43 0.43 -1.23 -23.96
N GLU A 44 1.50 -0.45 -23.84
CA GLU A 44 2.22 -0.28 -22.57
C GLU A 44 1.35 0.42 -21.52
N PHE A 45 0.58 1.44 -21.91
CA PHE A 45 -0.36 2.13 -21.04
C PHE A 45 -1.44 1.17 -20.53
N SER A 46 -2.01 0.35 -21.42
CA SER A 46 -3.00 -0.66 -21.06
C SER A 46 -2.47 -1.65 -20.01
N ILE A 47 -1.19 -2.04 -20.11
CA ILE A 47 -0.53 -2.89 -19.12
C ILE A 47 -0.41 -2.17 -17.77
N VAL A 48 0.08 -0.92 -17.77
CA VAL A 48 0.22 -0.11 -16.54
C VAL A 48 -1.15 0.11 -15.87
N LYS A 49 -2.17 0.45 -16.66
CA LYS A 49 -3.56 0.66 -16.19
C LYS A 49 -4.15 -0.63 -15.60
N ASN A 50 -3.95 -1.78 -16.23
CA ASN A 50 -4.42 -3.07 -15.72
C ASN A 50 -3.69 -3.46 -14.41
N ASN A 51 -2.36 -3.33 -14.39
CA ASN A 51 -1.56 -3.59 -13.20
C ASN A 51 -1.99 -2.69 -12.02
N MET A 52 -2.27 -1.42 -12.30
CA MET A 52 -2.84 -0.51 -11.32
C MET A 52 -4.19 -1.00 -10.79
N GLY A 53 -5.14 -1.33 -11.68
CA GLY A 53 -6.47 -1.78 -11.28
C GLY A 53 -6.41 -3.01 -10.36
N LYS A 54 -5.58 -4.00 -10.72
CA LYS A 54 -5.33 -5.19 -9.90
C LYS A 54 -4.69 -4.85 -8.56
N LEU A 55 -3.66 -4.00 -8.57
CA LEU A 55 -2.96 -3.60 -7.34
C LEU A 55 -3.89 -2.86 -6.39
N LYS A 56 -4.72 -1.94 -6.91
CA LYS A 56 -5.70 -1.22 -6.11
C LYS A 56 -6.69 -2.17 -5.44
N GLN A 57 -7.21 -3.15 -6.19
CA GLN A 57 -8.11 -4.15 -5.63
C GLN A 57 -7.43 -4.97 -4.53
N GLN A 58 -6.24 -5.51 -4.81
CA GLN A 58 -5.45 -6.28 -3.83
C GLN A 58 -5.13 -5.48 -2.58
N ASN A 59 -4.63 -4.25 -2.73
CA ASN A 59 -4.32 -3.37 -1.60
C ASN A 59 -5.58 -3.02 -0.79
N THR A 60 -6.73 -2.83 -1.42
CA THR A 60 -7.99 -2.55 -0.71
C THR A 60 -8.42 -3.76 0.13
N GLU A 61 -8.41 -4.96 -0.46
CA GLU A 61 -8.76 -6.20 0.23
C GLU A 61 -7.81 -6.49 1.40
N GLU A 62 -6.50 -6.35 1.16
CA GLU A 62 -5.49 -6.56 2.18
C GLU A 62 -5.50 -5.46 3.26
N ALA A 63 -5.88 -4.22 2.94
CA ALA A 63 -6.06 -3.13 3.90
C ALA A 63 -7.27 -3.40 4.82
N GLN A 64 -8.38 -3.89 4.27
CA GLN A 64 -9.54 -4.32 5.07
C GLN A 64 -9.17 -5.50 5.98
N LYS A 65 -8.44 -6.49 5.46
CA LYS A 65 -7.94 -7.62 6.25
C LYS A 65 -7.03 -7.14 7.39
N THR A 66 -6.10 -6.24 7.10
CA THR A 66 -5.22 -5.59 8.07
C THR A 66 -6.02 -4.89 9.16
N GLN A 67 -7.02 -4.09 8.79
CA GLN A 67 -7.87 -3.39 9.75
C GLN A 67 -8.63 -4.35 10.66
N LYS A 68 -9.20 -5.42 10.10
CA LYS A 68 -9.93 -6.44 10.86
C LYS A 68 -9.01 -7.17 11.86
N LEU A 69 -7.83 -7.59 11.42
CA LEU A 69 -6.84 -8.25 12.28
C LEU A 69 -6.35 -7.32 13.40
N LEU A 70 -6.12 -6.04 13.09
CA LEU A 70 -5.73 -5.05 14.09
C LEU A 70 -6.83 -4.84 15.12
N GLN A 71 -8.08 -4.68 14.68
CA GLN A 71 -9.22 -4.50 15.59
C GLN A 71 -9.42 -5.72 16.50
N GLU A 72 -9.26 -6.93 15.96
CA GLU A 72 -9.33 -8.17 16.72
C GLU A 72 -8.20 -8.24 17.77
N SER A 73 -6.97 -7.91 17.36
CA SER A 73 -5.81 -7.87 18.25
C SER A 73 -5.97 -6.82 19.36
N THR A 74 -6.43 -5.61 19.05
CA THR A 74 -6.68 -4.54 20.05
C THR A 74 -7.75 -4.95 21.05
N SER A 75 -8.85 -5.55 20.58
CA SER A 75 -9.95 -5.98 21.45
C SER A 75 -9.50 -7.07 22.42
N LYS A 76 -8.78 -8.08 21.90
CA LYS A 76 -8.22 -9.16 22.73
C LYS A 76 -7.19 -8.65 23.72
N LEU A 77 -6.36 -7.69 23.33
CA LEU A 77 -5.37 -7.07 24.22
C LEU A 77 -6.06 -6.33 25.37
N PHE A 78 -7.09 -5.54 25.06
CA PHE A 78 -7.88 -4.83 26.08
C PHE A 78 -8.56 -5.79 27.07
N GLU A 79 -9.10 -6.90 26.56
CA GLU A 79 -9.70 -7.94 27.40
C GLU A 79 -8.67 -8.62 28.32
N LEU A 80 -7.48 -8.94 27.82
CA LEU A 80 -6.40 -9.54 28.62
C LEU A 80 -5.88 -8.60 29.70
N VAL A 81 -5.73 -7.31 29.39
CA VAL A 81 -5.35 -6.27 30.36
C VAL A 81 -6.42 -6.13 31.44
N LYS A 82 -7.71 -6.14 31.06
CA LYS A 82 -8.83 -6.04 32.02
C LYS A 82 -8.94 -7.27 32.93
N ASN A 83 -8.66 -8.46 32.42
CA ASN A 83 -8.87 -9.72 33.12
C ASN A 83 -7.67 -10.21 33.94
N GLY A 84 -6.59 -9.42 34.05
CA GLY A 84 -5.48 -9.73 34.95
C GLY A 84 -4.77 -11.05 34.60
N GLN A 85 -4.12 -11.07 33.44
CA GLN A 85 -2.93 -11.89 33.20
C GLN A 85 -3.10 -13.43 33.14
N LYS A 86 -4.28 -13.95 32.77
CA LYS A 86 -4.45 -15.40 32.51
C LYS A 86 -4.62 -15.70 31.02
N GLN A 87 -3.51 -15.80 30.29
CA GLN A 87 -3.27 -16.75 29.18
C GLN A 87 -2.10 -16.28 28.29
N ALA A 88 -0.93 -16.92 28.40
CA ALA A 88 0.17 -16.72 27.46
C ALA A 88 -0.20 -17.09 26.01
N GLY A 89 -1.11 -18.04 25.81
CA GLY A 89 -1.59 -18.43 24.48
C GLY A 89 -2.35 -17.32 23.75
N SER A 90 -3.01 -16.42 24.48
CA SER A 90 -3.78 -15.32 23.90
C SER A 90 -2.86 -14.17 23.45
N LEU A 91 -1.73 -13.95 24.15
CA LEU A 91 -0.67 -13.03 23.71
C LEU A 91 0.05 -13.54 22.46
N LEU A 92 0.35 -14.84 22.40
CA LEU A 92 0.98 -15.46 21.22
C LEU A 92 0.14 -15.23 19.95
N ASN A 93 -1.18 -15.36 20.04
CA ASN A 93 -2.08 -15.11 18.91
C ASN A 93 -2.08 -13.64 18.47
N ILE A 94 -2.01 -12.69 19.41
CA ILE A 94 -1.89 -11.26 19.09
C ILE A 94 -0.58 -10.99 18.34
N ILE A 95 0.53 -11.55 18.82
CA ILE A 95 1.85 -11.41 18.18
C ILE A 95 1.83 -11.98 16.76
N ASN A 96 1.26 -13.17 16.55
CA ASN A 96 1.15 -13.78 15.23
C ASN A 96 0.32 -12.91 14.27
N ASN A 97 -0.83 -12.40 14.73
CA ASN A 97 -1.67 -11.51 13.92
C ASN A 97 -0.94 -10.20 13.55
N LEU A 98 -0.17 -9.63 14.47
CA LEU A 98 0.63 -8.44 14.20
C LEU A 98 1.73 -8.71 13.18
N GLN A 99 2.41 -9.86 13.30
CA GLN A 99 3.44 -10.27 12.34
C GLN A 99 2.84 -10.44 10.93
N THR A 100 1.70 -11.14 10.80
CA THR A 100 0.98 -11.25 9.52
C THR A 100 0.61 -9.88 8.96
N THR A 101 0.22 -8.94 9.82
CA THR A 101 -0.12 -7.58 9.40
C THR A 101 1.09 -6.80 8.88
N MET A 102 2.27 -6.98 9.49
CA MET A 102 3.53 -6.39 9.01
C MET A 102 3.94 -6.97 7.65
N GLU A 103 3.83 -8.29 7.48
CA GLU A 103 4.15 -8.97 6.21
C GLU A 103 3.25 -8.46 5.06
N ILE A 104 1.95 -8.29 5.32
CA ILE A 104 1.01 -7.70 4.37
C ILE A 104 1.44 -6.27 4.01
N LYS A 105 1.75 -5.43 5.02
CA LYS A 105 2.17 -4.05 4.80
C LYS A 105 3.45 -3.92 3.97
N GLU A 106 4.46 -4.73 4.25
CA GLU A 106 5.71 -4.72 3.48
C GLU A 106 5.48 -5.21 2.04
N THR A 107 4.59 -6.19 1.86
CA THR A 107 4.16 -6.65 0.52
C THR A 107 3.51 -5.50 -0.26
N MET A 108 2.55 -4.77 0.32
CA MET A 108 1.92 -3.60 -0.30
C MET A 108 2.94 -2.52 -0.68
N ARG A 109 3.88 -2.20 0.21
CA ARG A 109 4.96 -1.23 -0.04
C ARG A 109 5.84 -1.64 -1.22
N SER A 110 6.22 -2.91 -1.26
CA SER A 110 7.03 -3.46 -2.35
C SER A 110 6.30 -3.36 -3.69
N GLN A 111 5.05 -3.80 -3.75
CA GLN A 111 4.24 -3.74 -4.96
C GLN A 111 4.01 -2.30 -5.44
N GLN A 112 3.77 -1.37 -4.51
CA GLN A 112 3.66 0.05 -4.82
C GLN A 112 4.97 0.62 -5.38
N SER A 113 6.12 0.27 -4.80
CA SER A 113 7.43 0.70 -5.31
C SER A 113 7.69 0.18 -6.73
N GLN A 114 7.31 -1.07 -7.00
CA GLN A 114 7.44 -1.64 -8.35
C GLN A 114 6.55 -0.89 -9.36
N LEU A 115 5.32 -0.58 -8.99
CA LEU A 115 4.40 0.16 -9.86
C LEU A 115 4.89 1.59 -10.11
N GLN A 116 5.45 2.25 -9.09
CA GLN A 116 6.06 3.58 -9.23
C GLN A 116 7.25 3.56 -10.21
N LYS A 117 8.07 2.50 -10.18
CA LYS A 117 9.14 2.31 -11.16
C LYS A 117 8.57 2.13 -12.57
N GLN A 118 7.62 1.22 -12.78
CA GLN A 118 6.98 1.00 -14.08
C GLN A 118 6.40 2.29 -14.65
N PHE A 119 5.75 3.07 -13.79
CA PHE A 119 5.21 4.39 -14.11
C PHE A 119 6.28 5.37 -14.58
N SER A 120 7.35 5.56 -13.80
CA SER A 120 8.42 6.50 -14.15
C SER A 120 9.06 6.15 -15.50
N THR A 121 9.26 4.85 -15.76
CA THR A 121 9.82 4.40 -17.04
C THR A 121 8.83 4.59 -18.19
N PHE A 122 7.54 4.38 -17.96
CA PHE A 122 6.51 4.64 -18.97
C PHE A 122 6.40 6.12 -19.33
N GLN A 123 6.43 7.00 -18.32
CA GLN A 123 6.40 8.45 -18.52
C GLN A 123 7.63 8.95 -19.29
N GLU A 124 8.82 8.42 -18.97
CA GLU A 124 10.04 8.72 -19.71
C GLU A 124 9.94 8.29 -21.18
N ARG A 125 9.34 7.12 -21.44
CA ARG A 125 9.11 6.64 -22.82
C ARG A 125 8.10 7.51 -23.56
N CYS A 126 7.01 7.93 -22.94
CA CYS A 126 6.06 8.86 -23.57
C CYS A 126 6.74 10.16 -23.99
N ASN A 127 7.57 10.76 -23.11
CA ASN A 127 8.31 11.97 -23.42
C ASN A 127 9.30 11.75 -24.58
N LYS A 128 10.09 10.66 -24.55
CA LYS A 128 11.01 10.30 -25.65
C LYS A 128 10.28 10.10 -26.97
N ASN A 129 9.10 9.49 -26.94
CA ASN A 129 8.29 9.22 -28.13
C ASN A 129 7.67 10.51 -28.68
N GLN A 130 7.13 11.40 -27.84
CA GLN A 130 6.69 12.74 -28.26
C GLN A 130 7.81 13.53 -28.94
N GLN A 131 9.03 13.51 -28.37
CA GLN A 131 10.20 14.14 -29.00
C GLN A 131 10.55 13.51 -30.34
N THR A 132 10.39 12.18 -30.47
CA THR A 132 10.67 11.46 -31.72
C THR A 132 9.65 11.82 -32.79
N ILE A 133 8.36 11.83 -32.45
CA ILE A 133 7.28 12.23 -33.35
C ILE A 133 7.48 13.69 -33.81
N LYS A 134 7.82 14.59 -32.88
CA LYS A 134 8.13 15.97 -33.22
C LYS A 134 9.31 16.09 -34.19
N LYS A 135 10.40 15.34 -33.97
CA LYS A 135 11.55 15.30 -34.90
C LYS A 135 11.15 14.77 -36.28
N ILE A 136 10.28 13.75 -36.34
CA ILE A 136 9.75 13.24 -37.61
C ILE A 136 8.96 14.36 -38.32
N GLY A 137 8.10 15.09 -37.59
CA GLY A 137 7.40 16.27 -38.10
C GLY A 137 8.35 17.34 -38.65
N ASP A 138 9.34 17.76 -37.87
CA ASP A 138 10.34 18.77 -38.28
C ASP A 138 11.14 18.34 -39.52
N GLN A 139 11.47 17.04 -39.61
CA GLN A 139 12.16 16.46 -40.77
C GLN A 139 11.27 16.45 -42.01
N VAL A 140 10.00 16.11 -41.86
CA VAL A 140 9.00 16.13 -42.95
C VAL A 140 8.83 17.58 -43.45
N GLU A 141 8.68 18.55 -42.56
CA GLU A 141 8.54 19.97 -42.89
C GLU A 141 9.78 20.54 -43.61
N THR A 142 10.97 20.28 -43.07
CA THR A 142 12.25 20.79 -43.62
C THR A 142 12.53 20.24 -45.01
N GLN A 143 12.23 18.96 -45.24
CA GLN A 143 12.49 18.31 -46.52
C GLN A 143 11.50 18.72 -47.62
N MET A 144 10.30 19.18 -47.25
CA MET A 144 9.33 19.69 -48.22
C MET A 144 9.54 21.16 -48.60
N LYS A 145 10.12 21.98 -47.71
CA LYS A 145 10.58 23.35 -48.06
C LYS A 145 11.68 23.38 -49.13
N MET A 146 12.27 22.22 -49.47
CA MET A 146 13.30 22.06 -50.49
C MET A 146 12.75 21.66 -51.87
N SER A 147 11.42 21.50 -52.03
CA SER A 147 10.77 21.07 -53.28
C SER A 147 9.85 22.17 -53.84
N ASP A 148 10.14 22.68 -55.03
CA ASP A 148 9.55 23.88 -55.68
C ASP A 148 8.10 23.71 -56.23
N ASP A 149 7.32 22.70 -55.82
CA ASP A 149 5.99 22.43 -56.41
C ASP A 149 4.83 22.76 -55.44
N ASP A 150 4.20 23.92 -55.66
CA ASP A 150 3.58 24.75 -54.61
C ASP A 150 2.19 24.34 -54.09
N GLN A 151 1.45 23.43 -54.74
CA GLN A 151 0.05 23.17 -54.34
C GLN A 151 -0.24 21.73 -53.89
N HIS A 152 0.25 20.73 -54.63
CA HIS A 152 0.02 19.32 -54.28
C HIS A 152 0.89 18.88 -53.09
N HIS A 153 2.07 19.48 -52.90
CA HIS A 153 2.89 19.25 -51.71
C HIS A 153 2.35 19.97 -50.47
N GLN A 154 1.85 21.19 -50.61
CA GLN A 154 1.20 21.92 -49.50
C GLN A 154 -0.05 21.20 -48.98
N PHE A 155 -0.83 20.57 -49.85
CA PHE A 155 -1.97 19.76 -49.42
C PHE A 155 -1.55 18.49 -48.67
N GLN A 156 -0.50 17.80 -49.12
CA GLN A 156 0.06 16.63 -48.44
C GLN A 156 0.69 16.99 -47.08
N LEU A 157 1.33 18.15 -46.98
CA LEU A 157 1.87 18.68 -45.71
C LEU A 157 0.79 18.83 -44.66
N LYS A 158 -0.29 19.53 -45.00
CA LYS A 158 -1.38 19.78 -44.06
C LYS A 158 -2.01 18.49 -43.53
N LEU A 159 -2.20 17.49 -44.39
CA LEU A 159 -2.74 16.21 -43.98
C LEU A 159 -1.80 15.45 -43.03
N ILE A 160 -0.49 15.49 -43.27
CA ILE A 160 0.48 14.83 -42.40
C ILE A 160 0.65 15.60 -41.09
N GLU A 161 0.69 16.92 -41.13
CA GLU A 161 0.74 17.77 -39.93
C GLU A 161 -0.51 17.54 -39.06
N GLU A 162 -1.68 17.40 -39.67
CA GLU A 162 -2.93 17.03 -38.99
C GLU A 162 -2.83 15.64 -38.33
N ASP A 163 -2.38 14.61 -39.06
CA ASP A 163 -2.18 13.26 -38.52
C ASP A 163 -1.15 13.24 -37.37
N ILE A 164 -0.03 13.93 -37.53
CA ILE A 164 1.02 14.03 -36.49
C ILE A 164 0.49 14.72 -35.25
N ASN A 165 -0.24 15.82 -35.41
CA ASN A 165 -0.80 16.57 -34.30
C ASN A 165 -1.87 15.75 -33.56
N GLN A 166 -2.72 15.02 -34.29
CA GLN A 166 -3.71 14.12 -33.70
C GLN A 166 -3.02 13.05 -32.82
N GLU A 167 -1.99 12.39 -33.34
CA GLU A 167 -1.22 11.38 -32.59
C GLU A 167 -0.50 11.98 -31.37
N MET A 168 0.00 13.22 -31.48
CA MET A 168 0.58 13.94 -30.34
C MET A 168 -0.46 14.27 -29.26
N ASP A 169 -1.66 14.66 -29.65
CA ASP A 169 -2.78 14.91 -28.75
C ASP A 169 -3.24 13.62 -28.06
N ASP A 170 -3.29 12.49 -28.77
CA ASP A 170 -3.62 11.18 -28.20
C ASP A 170 -2.58 10.75 -27.15
N ILE A 171 -1.28 10.89 -27.43
CA ILE A 171 -0.23 10.59 -26.45
C ILE A 171 -0.29 11.54 -25.26
N LYS A 172 -0.66 12.79 -25.47
CA LYS A 172 -0.86 13.77 -24.40
C LYS A 172 -2.03 13.37 -23.50
N MET A 173 -3.15 12.94 -24.08
CA MET A 173 -4.30 12.42 -23.34
C MET A 173 -3.91 11.20 -22.49
N ILE A 174 -3.15 10.25 -23.07
CA ILE A 174 -2.59 9.12 -22.32
C ILE A 174 -1.72 9.61 -21.17
N THR A 175 -0.88 10.63 -21.39
CA THR A 175 -0.02 11.21 -20.34
C THR A 175 -0.82 11.83 -19.20
N GLU A 176 -1.96 12.44 -19.50
CA GLU A 176 -2.89 12.98 -18.50
C GLU A 176 -3.58 11.85 -17.70
N GLU A 177 -4.06 10.79 -18.37
CA GLU A 177 -4.62 9.61 -17.67
C GLU A 177 -3.56 8.93 -16.78
N VAL A 178 -2.31 8.88 -17.24
CA VAL A 178 -1.16 8.39 -16.47
C VAL A 178 -1.01 9.22 -15.19
N GLN A 179 -1.15 10.54 -15.25
CA GLN A 179 -1.09 11.38 -14.05
C GLN A 179 -2.20 11.04 -13.04
N GLU A 180 -3.39 10.66 -13.49
CA GLU A 180 -4.46 10.16 -12.59
C GLU A 180 -4.03 8.86 -11.90
N VAL A 181 -3.44 7.93 -12.64
CA VAL A 181 -2.85 6.68 -12.10
C VAL A 181 -1.80 7.01 -11.03
N HIS A 182 -0.97 8.04 -11.22
CA HIS A 182 -0.01 8.48 -10.21
C HIS A 182 -0.67 8.95 -8.92
N GLN A 183 -1.71 9.77 -9.02
CA GLN A 183 -2.45 10.27 -7.86
C GLN A 183 -3.10 9.12 -7.07
N MET A 184 -3.63 8.14 -7.77
CA MET A 184 -4.20 6.94 -7.17
C MET A 184 -3.16 6.14 -6.36
N MET A 185 -1.90 6.08 -6.81
CA MET A 185 -0.80 5.51 -6.01
C MET A 185 -0.59 6.25 -4.70
N GLY A 186 -0.72 7.58 -4.71
CA GLY A 186 -0.59 8.41 -3.52
C GLY A 186 -1.63 8.07 -2.45
N ILE A 187 -2.88 7.84 -2.86
CA ILE A 187 -3.96 7.42 -1.96
C ILE A 187 -3.65 6.04 -1.34
N MET A 188 -3.18 5.08 -2.15
CA MET A 188 -2.74 3.76 -1.64
C MET A 188 -1.58 3.89 -0.64
N ALA A 189 -0.61 4.77 -0.91
CA ALA A 189 0.50 5.03 0.02
C ALA A 189 0.00 5.49 1.40
N GLN A 190 -0.99 6.38 1.39
CA GLN A 190 -1.55 6.96 2.59
C GLN A 190 -2.26 5.91 3.45
N GLU A 191 -3.03 5.01 2.83
CA GLU A 191 -3.73 3.93 3.54
C GLU A 191 -2.76 2.97 4.22
N VAL A 192 -1.70 2.56 3.52
CA VAL A 192 -0.62 1.70 4.06
C VAL A 192 0.09 2.40 5.22
N HIS A 193 0.31 3.71 5.12
CA HIS A 193 0.96 4.48 6.18
C HIS A 193 0.12 4.57 7.46
N LYS A 194 -1.18 4.87 7.34
CA LYS A 194 -2.12 4.95 8.48
C LYS A 194 -2.24 3.62 9.23
N GLY A 195 -2.29 2.50 8.51
CA GLY A 195 -2.26 1.17 9.13
C GLY A 195 -0.94 0.92 9.88
N GLY A 196 0.17 1.46 9.36
CA GLY A 196 1.50 1.33 9.94
C GLY A 196 1.67 1.96 11.32
N GLU A 197 1.18 3.19 11.50
CA GLU A 197 1.25 3.88 12.80
C GLU A 197 0.46 3.13 13.88
N THR A 198 -0.72 2.60 13.50
CA THR A 198 -1.57 1.80 14.40
C THR A 198 -0.87 0.50 14.82
N ILE A 199 -0.20 -0.20 13.89
CA ILE A 199 0.59 -1.41 14.19
C ILE A 199 1.70 -1.09 15.19
N ASN A 200 2.45 0.00 14.99
CA ASN A 200 3.53 0.39 15.89
C ASN A 200 3.02 0.66 17.31
N ASN A 201 1.89 1.35 17.45
CA ASN A 201 1.29 1.64 18.75
C ASN A 201 0.84 0.35 19.47
N ILE A 202 0.27 -0.61 18.73
CA ILE A 202 -0.13 -1.90 19.32
C ILE A 202 1.10 -2.73 19.69
N GLN A 203 2.14 -2.76 18.86
CA GLN A 203 3.38 -3.48 19.18
C GLN A 203 4.01 -2.93 20.46
N SER A 204 4.11 -1.61 20.60
CA SER A 204 4.59 -0.99 21.83
C SER A 204 3.72 -1.37 23.04
N ALA A 205 2.39 -1.37 22.90
CA ALA A 205 1.49 -1.80 23.97
C ALA A 205 1.65 -3.29 24.35
N VAL A 206 1.88 -4.16 23.36
CA VAL A 206 2.16 -5.60 23.58
C VAL A 206 3.49 -5.79 24.29
N ASP A 207 4.55 -5.11 23.84
CA ASP A 207 5.89 -5.20 24.43
C ASP A 207 5.89 -4.72 25.89
N HIS A 208 5.13 -3.66 26.19
CA HIS A 208 4.94 -3.21 27.57
C HIS A 208 4.19 -4.24 28.42
N ALA A 209 3.11 -4.82 27.88
CA ALA A 209 2.35 -5.84 28.59
C ALA A 209 3.18 -7.11 28.86
N ASP A 210 4.03 -7.54 27.93
CA ASP A 210 4.93 -8.68 28.10
C ASP A 210 5.98 -8.43 29.18
N ASN A 211 6.59 -7.24 29.16
CA ASN A 211 7.54 -6.81 30.20
C ASN A 211 6.89 -6.74 31.59
N ASP A 212 5.67 -6.21 31.70
CA ASP A 212 4.93 -6.14 32.97
C ASP A 212 4.53 -7.53 33.47
N VAL A 213 4.19 -8.44 32.55
CA VAL A 213 3.91 -9.84 32.84
C VAL A 213 5.14 -10.54 33.42
N GLN A 214 6.31 -10.33 32.80
CA GLN A 214 7.57 -10.93 33.23
C GLN A 214 7.98 -10.40 34.61
N LYS A 215 7.95 -9.08 34.83
CA LYS A 215 8.23 -8.46 36.13
C LYS A 215 7.23 -8.92 37.20
N GLY A 216 5.95 -9.05 36.86
CA GLY A 216 4.92 -9.60 37.75
C GLY A 216 5.24 -11.04 38.18
N LYS A 217 5.70 -11.89 37.26
CA LYS A 217 6.13 -13.26 37.55
C LYS A 217 7.34 -13.30 38.49
N GLU A 218 8.34 -12.46 38.25
CA GLU A 218 9.52 -12.32 39.13
C GLU A 218 9.11 -11.86 40.53
N ASN A 219 8.28 -10.82 40.61
CA ASN A 219 7.73 -10.31 41.88
C ASN A 219 6.92 -11.36 42.63
N LEU A 220 6.14 -12.21 41.95
CA LEU A 220 5.41 -13.31 42.59
C LEU A 220 6.35 -14.40 43.10
N VAL A 221 7.41 -14.74 42.36
CA VAL A 221 8.44 -15.69 42.81
C VAL A 221 9.15 -15.18 44.06
N ASP A 222 9.55 -13.90 44.06
CA ASP A 222 10.24 -13.29 45.18
C ASP A 222 9.30 -13.03 46.37
N THR A 223 8.06 -12.63 46.14
CA THR A 223 7.03 -12.54 47.19
C THR A 223 6.75 -13.91 47.79
N ARG A 224 6.75 -15.00 47.00
CA ARG A 224 6.58 -16.37 47.52
C ARG A 224 7.78 -16.81 48.37
N LYS A 225 9.01 -16.40 48.02
CA LYS A 225 10.20 -16.59 48.87
C LYS A 225 10.08 -15.80 50.18
N ILE A 226 9.68 -14.54 50.10
CA ILE A 226 9.49 -13.65 51.26
C ILE A 226 8.34 -14.14 52.16
N GLN A 227 7.20 -14.56 51.61
CA GLN A 227 6.09 -15.10 52.40
C GLN A 227 6.50 -16.39 53.13
N LYS A 228 7.23 -17.30 52.46
CA LYS A 228 7.76 -18.51 53.12
C LYS A 228 8.75 -18.18 54.25
N SER A 229 9.54 -17.12 54.13
CA SER A 229 10.46 -16.71 55.21
C SER A 229 9.74 -15.99 56.36
N LYS A 230 8.74 -15.14 56.07
CA LYS A 230 7.93 -14.46 57.10
C LYS A 230 7.22 -15.43 58.04
N ASN A 231 6.72 -16.56 57.54
CA ASN A 231 6.11 -17.57 58.39
C ASN A 231 7.09 -18.14 59.44
N LYS A 232 8.37 -18.28 59.11
CA LYS A 232 9.40 -18.73 60.07
C LYS A 232 9.65 -17.70 61.17
N TRP A 233 9.71 -16.42 60.80
CA TRP A 233 9.91 -15.31 61.73
C TRP A 233 8.70 -15.08 62.66
N ILE A 234 7.48 -15.29 62.17
CA ILE A 234 6.27 -15.23 63.00
C ILE A 234 6.28 -16.33 64.08
N PHE A 235 6.68 -17.56 63.74
CA PHE A 235 6.81 -18.65 64.73
C PHE A 235 7.88 -18.36 65.79
N ILE A 236 9.01 -17.77 65.40
CA ILE A 236 10.08 -17.37 66.32
C ILE A 236 9.63 -16.25 67.26
N GLY A 237 8.94 -15.23 66.73
CA GLY A 237 8.36 -14.15 67.54
C GLY A 237 7.30 -14.66 68.53
N LEU A 238 6.44 -15.58 68.11
CA LEU A 238 5.40 -16.18 68.95
C LEU A 238 6.00 -17.05 70.08
N GLY A 239 7.07 -17.78 69.79
CA GLY A 239 7.77 -18.60 70.79
C GLY A 239 8.41 -17.77 71.91
N ILE A 240 9.08 -16.68 71.57
CA ILE A 240 9.68 -15.76 72.57
C ILE A 240 8.60 -15.14 73.45
N LEU A 241 7.47 -14.74 72.87
CA LEU A 241 6.35 -14.17 73.62
C LEU A 241 5.79 -15.15 74.66
N LEU A 242 5.66 -16.44 74.31
CA LEU A 242 5.19 -17.49 75.22
C LEU A 242 6.14 -17.70 76.40
N VAL A 243 7.46 -17.68 76.15
CA VAL A 243 8.47 -17.83 77.21
C VAL A 243 8.40 -16.67 78.20
N VAL A 244 8.29 -15.43 77.71
CA VAL A 244 8.14 -14.25 78.58
C VAL A 244 6.85 -14.34 79.41
N ALA A 245 5.73 -14.74 78.81
CA ALA A 245 4.48 -14.92 79.53
C ALA A 245 4.60 -15.99 80.64
N ALA A 246 5.26 -17.12 80.36
CA ALA A 246 5.50 -18.17 81.35
C ALA A 246 6.36 -17.66 82.52
N VAL A 247 7.43 -16.91 82.24
CA VAL A 247 8.29 -16.32 83.28
C VAL A 247 7.50 -15.34 84.17
N VAL A 248 6.65 -14.49 83.58
CA VAL A 248 5.80 -13.56 84.34
C VAL A 248 4.83 -14.32 85.25
N ILE A 249 4.22 -15.40 84.76
CA ILE A 249 3.31 -16.24 85.56
C ILE A 249 4.07 -16.88 86.73
N VAL A 250 5.26 -17.45 86.50
CA VAL A 250 6.06 -18.07 87.56
C VAL A 250 6.46 -17.04 88.61
N ILE A 251 6.94 -15.85 88.21
CA ILE A 251 7.29 -14.78 89.15
C ILE A 251 6.07 -14.35 89.96
N PHE A 252 4.90 -14.22 89.33
CA PHE A 252 3.66 -13.84 90.01
C PHE A 252 3.19 -14.90 91.01
N VAL A 253 3.26 -16.18 90.65
CA VAL A 253 2.88 -17.30 91.53
C VAL A 253 3.85 -17.41 92.72
N VAL A 254 5.16 -17.29 92.48
CA VAL A 254 6.17 -17.34 93.56
C VAL A 254 6.03 -16.14 94.50
N LYS A 255 5.80 -14.92 94.00
CA LYS A 255 5.51 -13.73 94.82
C LYS A 255 4.20 -13.83 95.62
N LYS A 256 3.28 -14.70 95.23
CA LYS A 256 2.01 -14.93 95.94
C LYS A 256 2.14 -16.02 97.01
N ILE A 257 3.14 -16.89 96.87
CA ILE A 257 3.39 -18.02 97.78
C ILE A 257 4.38 -17.65 98.90
N ILE A 258 5.27 -16.68 98.66
CA ILE A 258 6.14 -16.04 99.67
C ILE A 258 5.37 -14.88 100.31
#